data_AF-A0A0H2RI66-F1
#
_entry.id   AF-A0A0H2RI66-F1
#
_cell.length_a   1.000
_cell.length_b   1.000
_cell.length_c   1.000
_cell.angle_alpha   90.00
_cell.angle_beta   90.00
_cell.angle_gamma   90.00
#
_symmetry.space_group_name_H-M   'P 1'
#
loop_
_entity.id
_entity.type
_entity.pdbx_description
1 polymer ?
#
loop_
_entity_poly.entity_id
_entity_poly.type
_entity_poly.pdbx_seq_one_letter_code
_entity_poly.pdbx_strand_id
1 'polypeptide(L)'
;VRLFLSVVHRRTRYDCALVHWYNVVGQEPDALTRMWVVKPDNYRDGSPRLSVVHVETILRAAHLIPVYDKEVIDKYHRHETSLDTFKKFFVNKCADHHAHEIA
;
A
#
# COMPACT_ATOMS: atom_id res chain seq x y z
N VAL A 1 3.83 3.66 0.49
CA VAL A 1 5.17 4.02 1.02
C VAL A 1 4.98 4.68 2.37
N ARG A 2 5.84 4.40 3.36
CA ARG A 2 5.78 4.96 4.71
C ARG A 2 6.70 6.16 4.90
N LEU A 3 7.90 6.11 4.32
CA LEU A 3 8.92 7.14 4.44
C LEU A 3 9.84 7.10 3.22
N PHE A 4 10.21 8.26 2.70
CA PHE A 4 11.36 8.40 1.80
C PHE A 4 12.58 8.81 2.61
N LEU A 5 13.71 8.17 2.36
CA LEU A 5 14.95 8.38 3.08
C LEU A 5 16.14 8.16 2.15
N SER A 6 17.31 8.64 2.54
CA SER A 6 18.56 8.34 1.84
C SER A 6 19.56 7.70 2.79
N VAL A 7 20.29 6.70 2.29
CA VAL A 7 21.35 6.03 3.05
C VAL A 7 22.67 6.22 2.32
N VAL A 8 23.74 6.54 3.07
CA VAL A 8 25.09 6.65 2.50
C VAL A 8 25.89 5.42 2.90
N HIS A 9 26.37 4.67 1.90
CA HIS A 9 27.24 3.51 2.10
C HIS A 9 28.41 3.57 1.13
N ARG A 10 29.65 3.44 1.64
CA ARG A 10 30.89 3.52 0.83
C ARG A 10 30.93 4.75 -0.08
N ARG A 11 30.61 5.93 0.46
CA ARG A 11 30.55 7.22 -0.26
C ARG A 11 29.50 7.28 -1.39
N THR A 12 28.64 6.28 -1.51
CA THR A 12 27.52 6.28 -2.46
C THR A 12 26.23 6.57 -1.71
N ARG A 13 25.42 7.50 -2.22
CA ARG A 13 24.09 7.79 -1.71
C ARG A 13 23.07 6.92 -2.43
N TYR A 14 22.20 6.28 -1.66
CA TYR A 14 21.08 5.49 -2.16
C TYR A 14 19.78 6.17 -1.72
N ASP A 15 18.92 6.48 -2.67
CA ASP A 15 17.59 7.01 -2.38
C ASP A 15 16.63 5.84 -2.22
N CYS A 16 16.01 5.77 -1.05
CA CYS A 16 15.29 4.61 -0.58
C CYS A 16 13.87 4.98 -0.12
N ALA A 17 13.03 3.97 -0.06
CA ALA A 17 11.70 4.04 0.51
C ALA A 17 11.52 2.93 1.55
N LEU A 18 10.96 3.28 2.71
CA LEU A 18 10.42 2.31 3.65
C LEU A 18 9.02 1.93 3.17
N VAL A 19 8.82 0.65 2.86
CA VAL A 19 7.53 0.11 2.39
C VAL A 19 6.94 -0.84 3.43
N HIS A 20 5.62 -0.83 3.53
CA HIS A 20 4.84 -1.86 4.21
C HIS A 20 4.24 -2.74 3.12
N TRP A 21 4.55 -4.04 3.16
CA TRP A 21 4.04 -5.01 2.19
C TRP A 21 2.55 -5.27 2.38
N TYR A 22 1.89 -5.68 1.29
CA TYR A 22 0.48 -6.05 1.26
C TYR A 22 0.33 -7.38 0.54
N ASN A 23 -0.62 -8.20 1.00
CA ASN A 23 -0.99 -9.46 0.37
C ASN A 23 -2.35 -9.33 -0.31
N VAL A 24 -2.48 -9.93 -1.48
CA VAL A 24 -3.78 -10.09 -2.15
C VAL A 24 -4.70 -10.98 -1.30
N VAL A 25 -5.96 -10.59 -1.20
CA VAL A 25 -7.01 -11.32 -0.49
C VAL A 25 -7.83 -12.10 -1.50
N GLY A 26 -7.94 -13.42 -1.31
CA GLY A 26 -8.66 -14.30 -2.22
C GLY A 26 -7.86 -14.64 -3.48
N GLN A 27 -8.51 -15.25 -4.46
CA GLN A 27 -7.90 -15.66 -5.74
C GLN A 27 -8.49 -14.91 -6.95
N GLU A 28 -9.52 -14.09 -6.73
CA GLU A 28 -10.23 -13.37 -7.78
C GLU A 28 -10.53 -11.92 -7.31
N PRO A 29 -10.69 -10.97 -8.26
CA PRO A 29 -11.17 -9.64 -7.94
C PRO A 29 -12.55 -9.65 -7.29
N ASP A 30 -12.85 -8.62 -6.50
CA ASP A 30 -14.18 -8.42 -5.92
C ASP A 30 -15.28 -8.41 -6.99
N ALA A 31 -16.38 -9.11 -6.71
CA ALA A 31 -17.41 -9.38 -7.71
C ALA A 31 -18.14 -8.11 -8.20
N LEU A 32 -18.31 -7.13 -7.31
CA LEU A 32 -19.03 -5.89 -7.59
C LEU A 32 -18.13 -4.85 -8.25
N THR A 33 -16.98 -4.57 -7.65
CA THR A 33 -16.07 -3.50 -8.08
C THR A 33 -15.10 -3.95 -9.17
N ARG A 34 -14.90 -5.27 -9.33
CA ARG A 34 -13.86 -5.87 -10.19
C ARG A 34 -12.46 -5.32 -9.88
N MET A 35 -12.21 -5.00 -8.61
CA MET A 35 -10.91 -4.56 -8.08
C MET A 35 -10.30 -5.65 -7.20
N TRP A 36 -8.97 -5.72 -7.17
CA TRP A 36 -8.28 -6.58 -6.24
C TRP A 36 -8.35 -6.01 -4.82
N VAL A 37 -8.62 -6.88 -3.86
CA VAL A 37 -8.57 -6.55 -2.44
C VAL A 37 -7.20 -6.95 -1.90
N VAL A 38 -6.55 -6.05 -1.16
CA VAL A 38 -5.28 -6.32 -0.48
C VAL A 38 -5.42 -6.04 1.02
N LYS A 39 -4.59 -6.69 1.83
CA LYS A 39 -4.45 -6.42 3.26
C LYS A 39 -2.98 -6.20 3.63
N PRO A 40 -2.68 -5.40 4.67
CA PRO A 40 -1.32 -5.27 5.16
C PRO A 40 -0.73 -6.64 5.52
N ASP A 41 0.53 -6.87 5.14
CA ASP A 41 1.26 -8.08 5.51
C ASP A 41 1.94 -7.84 6.86
N ASN A 42 1.45 -8.51 7.90
CA ASN A 42 1.99 -8.43 9.25
C ASN A 42 2.58 -9.78 9.65
N TYR A 43 3.62 -9.75 10.48
CA TYR A 43 4.17 -10.94 11.12
C TYR A 43 3.17 -11.55 12.11
N ARG A 44 3.47 -12.77 12.61
CA ARG A 44 2.59 -13.50 13.54
C ARG A 44 2.34 -12.75 14.86
N ASP A 45 3.25 -11.89 15.26
CA ASP A 45 3.14 -11.03 16.44
C ASP A 45 2.34 -9.73 16.20
N GLY A 46 1.86 -9.52 14.97
CA GLY A 46 1.10 -8.34 14.57
C GLY A 46 1.96 -7.16 14.11
N SER A 47 3.28 -7.26 14.16
CA SER A 47 4.16 -6.19 13.66
C SER A 47 4.12 -6.09 12.12
N PRO A 48 4.23 -4.88 11.55
CA PRO A 48 4.14 -4.69 10.10
C PRO A 48 5.36 -5.28 9.39
N ARG A 49 5.14 -5.96 8.27
CA ARG A 49 6.24 -6.44 7.42
C ARG A 49 6.78 -5.27 6.60
N LEU A 50 7.86 -4.68 7.12
CA LEU A 50 8.52 -3.55 6.52
C LEU A 50 9.77 -3.96 5.73
N SER A 51 10.10 -3.20 4.69
CA SER A 51 11.37 -3.33 3.98
C SER A 51 11.85 -1.99 3.45
N VAL A 52 13.16 -1.85 3.28
CA VAL A 52 13.77 -0.71 2.60
C VAL A 52 14.08 -1.14 1.17
N VAL A 53 13.53 -0.40 0.19
CA VAL A 53 13.75 -0.64 -1.24
C VAL A 53 14.33 0.60 -1.89
N HIS A 54 15.08 0.44 -2.98
CA HIS A 54 15.56 1.58 -3.76
C HIS A 54 14.38 2.25 -4.47
N VAL A 55 14.33 3.57 -4.52
CA VAL A 55 13.18 4.30 -5.08
C VAL A 55 12.95 3.94 -6.56
N GLU A 56 14.01 3.68 -7.32
CA GLU A 56 13.91 3.28 -8.73
C GLU A 56 13.25 1.91 -8.95
N THR A 57 13.08 1.09 -7.89
CA THR A 57 12.34 -0.18 -7.99
C THR A 57 10.82 0.01 -7.88
N ILE A 58 10.36 1.22 -7.56
CA ILE A 58 8.94 1.55 -7.50
C ILE A 58 8.45 1.77 -8.93
N LEU A 59 7.71 0.80 -9.45
CA LEU A 59 7.18 0.86 -10.82
C LEU A 59 6.19 2.02 -10.99
N ARG A 60 5.23 2.15 -10.07
CA ARG A 60 4.14 3.13 -10.17
C ARG A 60 3.43 3.36 -8.85
N ALA A 61 2.75 4.50 -8.74
CA ALA A 61 1.82 4.76 -7.67
C ALA A 61 0.53 3.95 -7.87
N ALA A 62 -0.07 3.50 -6.77
CA ALA A 62 -1.39 2.89 -6.75
C ALA A 62 -2.20 3.51 -5.63
N HIS A 63 -3.48 3.80 -5.90
CA HIS A 63 -4.38 4.33 -4.90
C HIS A 63 -5.09 3.18 -4.17
N LEU A 64 -4.94 3.15 -2.84
CA LEU A 64 -5.59 2.20 -1.95
C LEU A 64 -6.85 2.84 -1.35
N ILE A 65 -8.01 2.28 -1.66
CA ILE A 65 -9.30 2.72 -1.12
C ILE A 65 -9.69 1.77 0.02
N PRO A 66 -9.98 2.27 1.23
CA PRO A 66 -10.45 1.41 2.31
C PRO A 66 -11.65 0.54 1.92
N VAL A 67 -11.62 -0.73 2.30
CA VAL A 67 -12.84 -1.56 2.31
C VAL A 67 -13.61 -1.21 3.57
N TYR A 68 -14.77 -0.57 3.40
CA TYR A 68 -15.67 -0.26 4.49
C TYR A 68 -16.48 -1.51 4.86
N ASP A 69 -16.16 -2.11 6.00
CA ASP A 69 -16.97 -3.17 6.59
C ASP A 69 -18.12 -2.56 7.40
N LYS A 70 -18.78 -3.35 8.25
CA LYS A 70 -19.87 -2.90 9.13
C LYS A 70 -19.42 -2.01 10.30
N GLU A 71 -18.13 -1.78 10.47
CA GLU A 71 -17.58 -0.96 11.55
C GLU A 71 -17.82 0.54 11.27
N VAL A 72 -18.28 1.27 12.30
CA VAL A 72 -18.48 2.73 12.22
C VAL A 72 -17.11 3.41 12.22
N ILE A 73 -16.86 4.26 11.22
CA ILE A 73 -15.67 5.09 11.17
C ILE A 73 -15.82 6.22 12.20
N ASP A 74 -14.78 6.43 13.01
CA ASP A 74 -14.74 7.58 13.92
C ASP A 74 -14.91 8.89 13.12
N LYS A 75 -15.83 9.75 13.58
CA LYS A 75 -16.08 11.07 12.99
C LYS A 75 -14.85 11.98 13.00
N TYR A 76 -13.87 11.68 13.86
CA TYR A 76 -12.58 12.39 13.93
C TYR A 76 -11.43 11.62 13.27
N HIS A 77 -11.72 10.58 12.50
CA HIS A 77 -10.72 9.82 11.76
C HIS A 77 -9.91 10.73 10.85
N ARG A 78 -8.58 10.66 10.97
CA ARG A 78 -7.66 11.48 10.17
C ARG A 78 -7.26 10.73 8.91
N HIS A 79 -7.30 11.43 7.78
CA HIS A 79 -6.90 10.85 6.49
C HIS A 79 -5.47 10.26 6.54
N GLU A 80 -4.57 10.91 7.28
CA GLU A 80 -3.17 10.49 7.49
C GLU A 80 -3.02 9.09 8.11
N THR A 81 -3.96 8.66 8.95
CA THR A 81 -3.89 7.36 9.65
C THR A 81 -4.68 6.26 8.92
N SER A 82 -5.26 6.54 7.75
CA SER A 82 -6.12 5.59 7.04
C SER A 82 -5.42 4.26 6.73
N LEU A 83 -4.14 4.30 6.36
CA LEU A 83 -3.37 3.08 6.07
C LEU A 83 -3.08 2.22 7.32
N ASP A 84 -3.26 2.77 8.51
CA ASP A 84 -3.10 2.09 9.80
C ASP A 84 -4.44 1.65 10.40
N THR A 85 -5.52 2.36 10.09
CA THR A 85 -6.85 2.10 10.65
C THR A 85 -7.59 0.98 9.92
N PHE A 86 -7.53 0.93 8.59
CA PHE A 86 -8.31 -0.04 7.82
C PHE A 86 -7.57 -1.35 7.59
N LYS A 87 -8.30 -2.46 7.67
CA LYS A 87 -7.75 -3.83 7.58
C LYS A 87 -7.54 -4.31 6.14
N LYS A 88 -8.28 -3.74 5.19
CA LYS A 88 -8.31 -4.15 3.77
C LYS A 88 -8.51 -2.93 2.89
N PHE A 89 -8.00 -3.02 1.67
CA PHE A 89 -8.06 -1.94 0.68
C PHE A 89 -8.34 -2.51 -0.71
N PHE A 90 -9.13 -1.80 -1.50
CA PHE A 90 -9.21 -2.01 -2.94
C PHE A 90 -8.02 -1.33 -3.62
N VAL A 91 -7.38 -2.05 -4.54
CA VAL A 91 -6.39 -1.48 -5.46
C VAL A 91 -7.14 -0.83 -6.62
N ASN A 92 -7.15 0.50 -6.64
CA ASN A 92 -7.88 1.24 -7.66
C ASN A 92 -7.13 1.19 -9.00
N LYS A 93 -7.61 0.35 -9.91
CA LYS A 93 -7.09 0.22 -11.29
C LYS A 93 -7.30 1.45 -12.17
N CYS A 94 -8.21 2.35 -11.78
CA CYS A 94 -8.62 3.53 -12.56
C CYS A 94 -7.94 4.82 -12.10
N ALA A 95 -7.20 4.79 -10.98
CA ALA A 95 -6.62 6.00 -10.40
C ALA A 95 -5.45 6.56 -11.21
N ASP A 96 -4.82 5.71 -12.02
CA ASP A 96 -3.68 6.09 -12.82
C ASP A 96 -4.07 6.09 -14.29
N HIS A 97 -4.22 7.28 -14.86
CA HIS A 97 -4.56 7.47 -16.28
C HIS A 97 -3.50 6.83 -17.19
N HIS A 98 -2.23 6.77 -16.75
CA HIS A 98 -1.13 6.10 -17.43
C HIS A 98 -1.09 4.59 -17.15
N ALA A 99 -2.16 4.01 -16.60
CA ALA A 99 -2.24 2.56 -16.43
C ALA A 99 -2.15 1.75 -17.71
N HIS A 100 -2.38 2.40 -18.85
CA HIS A 100 -2.21 1.80 -20.17
C HIS A 100 -0.75 1.81 -20.67
N GLU A 101 0.18 2.52 -20.03
CA GLU A 101 1.51 2.77 -20.59
C GLU A 101 2.60 1.77 -20.19
N ILE A 102 2.38 0.81 -19.26
CA ILE A 102 3.22 -0.40 -19.16
C ILE A 102 2.39 -1.61 -18.66
N ALA A 103 2.38 -2.65 -19.51
CA ALA A 103 2.11 -4.06 -19.22
C ALA A 103 3.21 -4.91 -19.89
#